data_AF-A0A7W0SV15-F1
#
_entry.id   AF-A0A7W0SV15-F1
#
_cell.length_a   1.000
_cell.length_b   1.000
_cell.length_c   1.000
_cell.angle_alpha   90.00
_cell.angle_beta   90.00
_cell.angle_gamma   90.00
#
_symmetry.space_group_name_H-M   'P 1'
#
loop_
_entity.id
_entity.type
_entity.pdbx_description
1 polymer ?
#
loop_
_entity_poly.entity_id
_entity_poly.type
_entity_poly.pdbx_seq_one_letter_code
_entity_poly.pdbx_strand_id
1 'polypeptide(L)' 'MAEEYHAIAAALRGENPKVMARMRSGFAVIGDTQHLPGYSLLLTDD' A
#
# COMPACT_ATOMS: atom_id res chain seq x y z
N MET A 1 12.56 -8.81 0.25
CA MET A 1 11.49 -9.81 0.53
C MET A 1 10.83 -9.64 1.91
N ALA A 2 11.21 -8.66 2.77
CA ALA A 2 10.64 -8.53 4.13
C ALA A 2 9.91 -7.19 4.40
N GLU A 3 9.88 -6.24 3.46
CA GLU A 3 9.19 -4.95 3.64
C GLU A 3 7.69 -5.01 3.34
N GLU A 4 7.24 -5.96 2.52
CA GLU A 4 5.88 -6.03 1.99
C GLU A 4 4.85 -6.43 3.06
N TYR A 5 5.19 -7.41 3.91
CA TYR A 5 4.36 -7.82 5.05
C TYR A 5 4.13 -6.70 6.07
N HIS A 6 5.12 -5.83 6.28
CA HIS A 6 4.98 -4.69 7.20
C HIS A 6 3.98 -3.65 6.68
N ALA A 7 3.97 -3.37 5.37
CA ALA A 7 3.08 -2.40 4.77
C ALA A 7 1.61 -2.84 4.81
N ILE A 8 1.35 -4.13 4.55
CA ILE A 8 0.00 -4.73 4.62
C ILE A 8 -0.48 -4.76 6.08
N ALA A 9 0.36 -5.20 7.02
CA ALA A 9 0.00 -5.23 8.43
C ALA A 9 -0.33 -3.82 8.98
N ALA A 10 0.44 -2.79 8.58
CA ALA A 10 0.14 -1.41 8.94
C ALA A 10 -1.15 -0.89 8.26
N ALA A 11 -1.42 -1.28 7.00
CA ALA A 11 -2.65 -0.92 6.32
C ALA A 11 -3.90 -1.53 6.98
N LEU A 12 -3.82 -2.79 7.42
CA LEU A 12 -4.89 -3.47 8.17
C LEU A 12 -5.20 -2.78 9.52
N ARG A 13 -4.20 -2.18 10.16
CA ARG A 13 -4.38 -1.38 11.39
C ARG A 13 -4.78 0.08 11.14
N GLY A 14 -4.86 0.50 9.87
CA GLY A 14 -5.12 1.91 9.51
C GLY A 14 -3.94 2.85 9.81
N GLU A 15 -2.74 2.31 9.97
CA GLU A 15 -1.53 3.05 10.34
C GLU A 15 -0.64 3.39 9.15
N ASN A 16 -0.91 2.83 7.97
CA ASN A 16 -0.10 3.08 6.78
C ASN A 16 -0.52 4.40 6.11
N PRO A 17 0.28 5.48 6.21
CA PRO A 17 -0.07 6.79 5.66
C PRO A 17 -0.07 6.82 4.13
N LYS A 18 0.45 5.77 3.47
CA LYS A 18 0.45 5.66 2.01
C LYS A 18 -0.90 5.18 1.47
N VAL A 19 -1.80 4.66 2.32
CA VAL A 19 -3.13 4.19 1.91
C VAL A 19 -4.00 5.36 1.51
N MET A 20 -4.51 5.32 0.28
CA MET A 20 -5.51 6.26 -0.22
C MET A 20 -6.92 5.71 -0.03
N ALA A 21 -7.11 4.40 -0.25
CA ALA A 21 -8.43 3.76 -0.16
C ALA A 21 -8.34 2.25 0.10
N ARG A 22 -9.33 1.72 0.82
CA ARG A 22 -9.61 0.27 0.84
C ARG A 22 -10.47 -0.09 -0.38
N MET A 23 -10.01 -1.08 -1.13
CA MET A 23 -10.72 -1.65 -2.28
C MET A 23 -11.23 -3.05 -1.94
N ARG A 24 -12.08 -3.61 -2.81
CA ARG A 24 -12.54 -5.00 -2.65
C ARG A 24 -11.38 -5.99 -2.68
N SER A 25 -10.35 -5.71 -3.46
CA SER A 25 -9.21 -6.59 -3.74
C SER A 25 -7.93 -6.22 -2.97
N GLY A 26 -8.00 -5.33 -1.99
CA GLY A 26 -6.81 -4.89 -1.22
C GLY A 26 -6.79 -3.39 -0.95
N PHE A 27 -5.58 -2.82 -0.85
CA PHE A 27 -5.35 -1.41 -0.53
C PHE A 27 -4.70 -0.66 -1.69
N ALA A 28 -5.33 0.43 -2.14
CA ALA A 28 -4.69 1.37 -3.04
C ALA A 28 -3.74 2.27 -2.24
N VAL A 29 -2.46 2.27 -2.59
CA VAL A 29 -1.43 3.07 -1.92
C VAL A 29 -0.68 3.95 -2.91
N ILE A 30 -0.19 5.11 -2.45
CA ILE A 30 0.86 5.82 -3.18
C ILE A 30 2.17 5.06 -2.99
N GLY A 31 2.82 4.74 -4.11
CA GLY A 31 4.12 4.09 -4.07
C GLY A 31 5.21 5.03 -3.55
N ASP A 32 6.32 4.46 -3.07
CA ASP A 32 7.51 5.24 -2.75
C ASP A 32 8.05 5.98 -3.97
N THR A 33 8.85 7.03 -3.78
CA THR A 33 9.45 7.77 -4.90
C THR A 33 10.13 6.81 -5.90
N GLN A 34 9.65 6.80 -7.14
CA GLN A 34 10.30 6.21 -8.30
C GLN A 34 10.41 7.29 -9.39
N HIS A 35 11.14 6.99 -10.47
CA HIS A 35 11.33 7.92 -11.60
C HIS A 35 10.03 8.47 -12.19
N LEU A 36 8.90 7.78 -11.98
CA LEU A 36 7.59 8.22 -12.44
C LEU A 36 6.88 9.05 -11.35
N PRO A 37 6.47 10.28 -11.65
CA PRO A 37 5.71 11.09 -10.71
C PRO A 37 4.32 10.48 -10.48
N GLY A 38 3.95 10.32 -9.20
CA GLY A 38 2.57 10.04 -8.79
C GLY A 38 2.00 8.69 -9.25
N TYR A 39 2.71 7.58 -9.03
CA TYR A 39 2.15 6.26 -9.29
C TYR A 39 1.48 5.66 -8.03
N SER A 40 0.54 4.76 -8.27
CA SER A 40 -0.15 4.02 -7.23
C SER A 40 0.09 2.52 -7.39
N LEU A 41 0.05 1.81 -6.28
CA LEU A 41 0.16 0.36 -6.20
C LEU A 41 -1.10 -0.21 -5.54
N LEU A 42 -1.44 -1.45 -5.88
CA LEU A 42 -2.44 -2.23 -5.18
C LEU A 42 -1.73 -3.28 -4.34
N LEU A 43 -1.84 -3.19 -3.01
CA LEU A 43 -1.38 -4.22 -2.09
C LEU A 43 -2.52 -5.21 -1.85
N THR A 44 -2.34 -6.46 -2.24
CA THR A 44 -3.26 -7.57 -1.92
C THR A 44 -2.99 -8.05 -0.49
N ASP A 45 -4.05 -8.42 0.24
CA ASP A 45 -4.00 -8.92 1.62
C ASP A 45 -4.37 -10.41 1.76
N ASP A 46 -4.31 -11.14 0.64
CA ASP A 46 -4.55 -12.58 0.54
C ASP A 46 -3.31 -13.42 0.89
#